data_AF-A5PDE3-F1
#
_entry.id   AF-A5PDE3-F1
#
_cell.length_a   1.000
_cell.length_b   1.000
_cell.length_c   1.000
_cell.angle_alpha   90.00
_cell.angle_beta   90.00
_cell.angle_gamma   90.00
#
_symmetry.space_group_name_H-M   'P 1'
#
loop_
_entity.id
_entity.type
_entity.pdbx_description
1 polymer ?
#
loop_
_entity_poly.entity_id
_entity_poly.type
_entity_poly.pdbx_seq_one_letter_code
_entity_poly.pdbx_strand_id
1 'polypeptide(L)'
;MPTCYRHDVLLPAGAPDAWSDPLTLAKAYDDQGFSLKDLAIIVTLRFPETELLPQVMTLHEAWETARAFTLEQMVRVYNLAAVCVMHVPARAARPGAPHVHILLPARRILPSGFGKFAKPLATDDGREVVDQAWTKWLERENGR
;
A
#
# COMPACT_ATOMS: atom_id res chain seq x y z
N MET A 1 14.78 15.23 6.01
CA MET A 1 14.66 13.86 5.46
C MET A 1 13.19 13.45 5.51
N PRO A 2 12.63 12.75 4.51
CA PRO A 2 11.32 12.14 4.66
C PRO A 2 11.43 11.06 5.73
N THR A 3 10.80 11.28 6.88
CA THR A 3 10.83 10.34 8.00
C THR A 3 9.73 9.31 7.78
N CYS A 4 10.11 8.06 7.51
CA CYS A 4 9.22 6.92 7.68
C CYS A 4 8.89 6.80 9.18
N TYR A 5 7.63 6.98 9.53
CA TYR A 5 7.15 6.85 10.92
C TYR A 5 6.89 5.38 11.28
N ARG A 6 6.28 4.64 10.35
CA ARG A 6 5.96 3.20 10.48
C ARG A 6 5.96 2.59 9.09
N HIS A 7 6.37 1.34 8.96
CA HIS A 7 6.23 0.58 7.73
C HIS A 7 5.90 -0.89 8.03
N ASP A 8 5.36 -1.58 7.03
CA ASP A 8 5.07 -3.02 7.06
C ASP A 8 5.05 -3.57 5.63
N VAL A 9 5.37 -4.85 5.47
CA VAL A 9 5.27 -5.56 4.20
C VAL A 9 4.16 -6.59 4.29
N LEU A 10 3.18 -6.45 3.40
CA LEU A 10 2.02 -7.33 3.33
C LEU A 10 2.20 -8.29 2.16
N LEU A 11 2.15 -9.59 2.45
CA LEU A 11 2.36 -10.64 1.48
C LEU A 11 1.07 -11.42 1.23
N PRO A 12 0.80 -11.84 -0.02
CA PRO A 12 -0.30 -12.75 -0.32
C PRO A 12 0.06 -14.18 0.10
N ALA A 13 -0.95 -15.06 0.14
CA ALA A 13 -0.73 -16.47 0.44
C ALA A 13 0.26 -17.12 -0.54
N GLY A 14 1.20 -17.89 -0.01
CA GLY A 14 2.21 -18.61 -0.81
C GLY A 14 3.40 -17.75 -1.26
N ALA A 15 3.48 -16.48 -0.87
CA ALA A 15 4.69 -15.70 -1.05
C ALA A 15 5.82 -16.18 -0.11
N PRO A 16 7.09 -16.16 -0.54
CA PRO A 16 8.22 -16.46 0.33
C PRO A 16 8.32 -15.51 1.54
N ASP A 17 8.55 -16.05 2.73
CA ASP A 17 8.69 -15.25 3.97
C ASP A 17 9.84 -14.25 3.91
N ALA A 18 10.90 -14.56 3.15
CA ALA A 18 12.03 -13.66 2.94
C ALA A 18 11.62 -12.32 2.29
N TRP A 19 10.49 -12.29 1.58
CA TRP A 19 9.96 -11.06 0.99
C TRP A 19 9.24 -10.16 2.01
N SER A 20 9.20 -10.53 3.30
CA SER A 20 8.75 -9.64 4.38
C SER A 20 9.74 -8.50 4.63
N ASP A 21 11.00 -8.65 4.18
CA ASP A 21 11.95 -7.55 4.10
C ASP A 21 11.72 -6.76 2.79
N PRO A 22 11.46 -5.43 2.87
CA PRO A 22 11.12 -4.65 1.68
C PRO A 22 12.25 -4.56 0.66
N LEU A 23 13.52 -4.58 1.11
CA LEU A 23 14.67 -4.54 0.20
C LEU A 23 14.80 -5.87 -0.56
N THR A 24 14.62 -7.00 0.13
CA THR A 24 14.64 -8.33 -0.47
C THR A 24 13.49 -8.50 -1.47
N LEU A 25 12.29 -8.03 -1.16
CA LEU A 25 11.16 -8.02 -2.08
C LEU A 25 11.47 -7.21 -3.35
N ALA A 26 11.96 -5.97 -3.19
CA ALA A 26 12.29 -5.10 -4.31
C ALA A 26 13.37 -5.73 -5.21
N LYS A 27 14.43 -6.25 -4.60
CA LYS A 27 15.51 -6.94 -5.33
C LYS A 27 14.98 -8.16 -6.09
N ALA A 28 14.13 -8.98 -5.48
CA ALA A 28 13.54 -10.14 -6.14
C ALA A 28 12.66 -9.74 -7.34
N TYR A 29 11.95 -8.61 -7.25
CA TYR A 29 11.16 -8.09 -8.36
C TYR A 29 12.04 -7.64 -9.53
N ASP A 30 13.10 -6.90 -9.24
CA ASP A 30 14.03 -6.37 -10.24
C ASP A 30 14.84 -7.49 -10.90
N ASP A 31 15.34 -8.44 -10.11
CA ASP A 31 16.19 -9.55 -10.57
C ASP A 31 15.44 -10.50 -11.53
N GLN A 32 14.11 -10.53 -11.52
CA GLN A 32 13.34 -11.39 -12.44
C GLN A 32 13.42 -10.92 -13.91
N GLY A 33 13.90 -9.70 -14.17
CA GLY A 33 14.39 -9.31 -15.50
C GLY A 33 13.31 -9.13 -16.57
N PHE A 34 12.19 -8.48 -16.22
CA PHE A 34 11.12 -8.20 -17.18
C PHE A 34 11.53 -7.26 -18.32
N SER A 35 10.82 -7.34 -19.46
CA SER A 35 11.01 -6.42 -20.59
C SER A 35 10.60 -4.98 -20.26
N LEU A 36 9.50 -4.80 -19.52
CA LEU A 36 9.15 -3.55 -18.86
C LEU A 36 9.70 -3.61 -17.44
N LYS A 37 10.83 -2.94 -17.22
CA LYS A 37 11.47 -2.81 -15.92
C LYS A 37 10.73 -1.74 -15.10
N ASP A 38 10.79 -1.88 -13.78
CA ASP A 38 10.49 -0.80 -12.83
C ASP A 38 9.03 -0.31 -12.78
N LEU A 39 8.04 -1.13 -13.16
CA LEU A 39 6.62 -0.76 -12.98
C LEU A 39 6.13 -1.10 -11.56
N ALA A 40 5.76 -0.06 -10.81
CA ALA A 40 5.08 -0.18 -9.53
C ALA A 40 3.73 0.57 -9.57
N ILE A 41 2.74 0.03 -8.86
CA ILE A 41 1.51 0.76 -8.55
C ILE A 41 1.75 1.48 -7.23
N ILE A 42 1.53 2.79 -7.22
CA ILE A 42 1.74 3.64 -6.04
C ILE A 42 0.42 4.28 -5.64
N VAL A 43 -0.05 3.97 -4.43
CA VAL A 43 -1.25 4.57 -3.85
C VAL A 43 -0.83 5.43 -2.66
N THR A 44 -1.47 6.59 -2.48
CA THR A 44 -1.27 7.44 -1.31
C THR A 44 -2.61 7.71 -0.65
N LEU A 45 -2.77 7.21 0.58
CA LEU A 45 -3.93 7.47 1.42
C LEU A 45 -3.58 8.58 2.41
N ARG A 46 -4.36 9.65 2.45
CA ARG A 46 -4.13 10.82 3.33
C ARG A 46 -5.17 10.84 4.44
N PHE A 47 -4.74 11.23 5.64
CA PHE A 47 -5.57 11.22 6.86
C PHE A 47 -5.53 12.59 7.56
N PRO A 48 -6.09 13.65 6.95
CA PRO A 48 -6.16 14.98 7.57
C PRO A 48 -6.96 14.98 8.89
N GLU A 49 -7.85 14.00 9.09
CA GLU A 49 -8.66 13.80 10.30
C GLU A 49 -7.81 13.66 11.56
N THR A 50 -6.57 13.19 11.40
CA THR A 50 -5.61 13.03 12.50
C THR A 50 -5.10 14.35 13.07
N GLU A 51 -5.25 15.46 12.33
CA GLU A 51 -4.80 16.80 12.70
C GLU A 51 -5.96 17.75 13.06
N LEU A 52 -7.22 17.30 12.99
CA LEU A 52 -8.39 18.12 13.35
C LEU A 52 -8.47 18.38 14.86
N LEU A 53 -9.16 19.46 15.24
CA LEU A 53 -9.46 19.82 16.62
C LEU A 53 -10.99 19.98 16.80
N PRO A 54 -11.65 19.17 17.67
CA PRO A 54 -11.07 18.06 18.44
C PRO A 54 -10.57 16.93 17.53
N GLN A 55 -9.57 16.18 18.00
CA GLN A 55 -9.03 15.05 17.25
C GLN A 55 -10.09 13.95 17.15
N VAL A 56 -10.42 13.56 15.92
CA VAL A 56 -11.44 12.54 15.63
C VAL A 56 -10.84 11.19 15.21
N MET A 57 -9.53 11.14 14.96
CA MET A 57 -8.79 9.93 14.58
C MET A 57 -7.36 10.00 15.09
N THR A 58 -6.84 8.89 15.59
CA THR A 58 -5.44 8.72 16.00
C THR A 58 -4.57 8.26 14.83
N LEU A 59 -3.24 8.48 14.92
CA LEU A 59 -2.29 7.95 13.93
C LEU A 59 -2.32 6.41 13.85
N HIS A 60 -2.63 5.74 14.96
CA HIS A 60 -2.72 4.28 14.99
C HIS A 60 -3.93 3.79 14.18
N GLU A 61 -5.10 4.42 14.36
CA GLU A 61 -6.30 4.10 13.58
C GLU A 61 -6.06 4.35 12.09
N ALA A 62 -5.54 5.52 11.72
CA ALA A 62 -5.19 5.83 10.33
C ALA A 62 -4.28 4.76 9.70
N TRP A 63 -3.27 4.30 10.44
CA TRP A 63 -2.37 3.25 9.99
C TRP A 63 -3.08 1.90 9.82
N GLU A 64 -3.83 1.44 10.82
CA GLU A 64 -4.48 0.13 10.75
C GLU A 64 -5.61 0.13 9.69
N THR A 65 -6.31 1.25 9.49
CA THR A 65 -7.28 1.40 8.39
C THR A 65 -6.59 1.25 7.03
N ALA A 66 -5.46 1.94 6.81
CA ALA A 66 -4.69 1.83 5.56
C ALA A 66 -4.14 0.42 5.35
N ARG A 67 -3.57 -0.18 6.41
CA ARG A 67 -2.97 -1.50 6.38
C ARG A 67 -4.01 -2.58 6.10
N ALA A 68 -5.17 -2.53 6.76
CA ALA A 68 -6.27 -3.47 6.54
C ALA A 68 -6.88 -3.32 5.14
N PHE A 69 -7.10 -2.10 4.66
CA PHE A 69 -7.51 -1.87 3.28
C PHE A 69 -6.52 -2.48 2.28
N THR A 70 -5.22 -2.25 2.48
CA THR A 70 -4.19 -2.78 1.60
C THR A 70 -4.19 -4.31 1.59
N LEU A 71 -4.25 -4.94 2.77
CA LEU A 71 -4.29 -6.39 2.88
C LEU A 71 -5.53 -6.98 2.18
N GLU A 72 -6.71 -6.46 2.48
CA GLU A 72 -7.96 -7.05 2.03
C GLU A 72 -8.29 -6.70 0.58
N GLN A 73 -8.09 -5.46 0.15
CA GLN A 73 -8.53 -4.97 -1.16
C GLN A 73 -7.44 -5.03 -2.23
N MET A 74 -6.16 -5.03 -1.83
CA MET A 74 -5.04 -5.05 -2.79
C MET A 74 -4.34 -6.41 -2.79
N VAL A 75 -3.78 -6.81 -1.65
CA VAL A 75 -2.95 -8.01 -1.51
C VAL A 75 -3.76 -9.27 -1.79
N ARG A 76 -4.88 -9.47 -1.10
CA ARG A 76 -5.69 -10.70 -1.23
C ARG A 76 -6.47 -10.78 -2.54
N VAL A 77 -7.06 -9.67 -3.00
CA VAL A 77 -7.87 -9.66 -4.23
C VAL A 77 -7.01 -9.82 -5.49
N TYR A 78 -5.85 -9.17 -5.54
CA TYR A 78 -5.00 -9.17 -6.75
C TYR A 78 -3.77 -10.06 -6.64
N ASN A 79 -3.59 -10.74 -5.52
CA ASN A 79 -2.42 -11.58 -5.21
C ASN A 79 -1.10 -10.80 -5.35
N LEU A 80 -1.04 -9.61 -4.77
CA LEU A 80 0.10 -8.69 -4.83
C LEU A 80 0.85 -8.65 -3.49
N ALA A 81 2.17 -8.44 -3.49
CA ALA A 81 2.85 -7.92 -2.31
C ALA A 81 2.66 -6.41 -2.22
N ALA A 82 2.72 -5.86 -1.00
CA ALA A 82 2.64 -4.42 -0.77
C ALA A 82 3.64 -3.98 0.30
N VAL A 83 4.30 -2.85 0.09
CA VAL A 83 5.05 -2.14 1.12
C VAL A 83 4.24 -0.91 1.54
N CYS A 84 3.77 -0.91 2.80
CA CYS A 84 3.06 0.22 3.39
C CYS A 84 4.04 1.09 4.16
N VAL A 85 4.03 2.40 3.94
CA VAL A 85 4.93 3.36 4.57
C VAL A 85 4.14 4.58 5.05
N MET A 86 4.07 4.78 6.35
CA MET A 86 3.44 5.95 6.95
C MET A 86 4.43 7.09 7.11
N HIS A 87 4.02 8.28 6.67
CA HIS A 87 4.70 9.54 6.96
C HIS A 87 3.84 10.42 7.86
N VAL A 88 4.51 11.13 8.77
CA VAL A 88 3.91 12.13 9.66
C VAL A 88 4.72 13.43 9.50
N PRO A 89 4.41 14.28 8.50
CA PRO A 89 5.26 15.43 8.12
C PRO A 89 5.58 16.38 9.27
N ALA A 90 4.62 16.60 10.18
CA ALA A 90 4.81 17.45 11.36
C ALA A 90 6.01 17.04 12.23
N ARG A 91 6.33 15.74 12.32
CA ARG A 91 7.50 15.24 13.07
C ARG A 91 8.84 15.66 12.46
N ALA A 92 8.85 16.03 11.18
CA ALA A 92 10.01 16.55 10.47
C ALA A 92 9.94 18.07 10.26
N ALA A 93 9.07 18.78 11.00
CA ALA A 93 8.76 20.20 10.83
C ALA A 93 8.40 20.55 9.37
N ARG A 94 7.68 19.67 8.69
CA ARG A 94 7.17 19.88 7.32
C ARG A 94 5.64 19.98 7.34
N PRO A 95 5.05 20.82 6.48
CA PRO A 95 3.60 20.88 6.34
C PRO A 95 3.06 19.60 5.68
N GLY A 96 1.81 19.27 6.00
CA GLY A 96 1.02 18.24 5.33
C GLY A 96 0.50 17.17 6.27
N ALA A 97 -0.71 16.68 5.97
CA ALA A 97 -1.37 15.65 6.75
C ALA A 97 -0.60 14.32 6.74
N PRO A 98 -0.69 13.52 7.82
CA PRO A 98 -0.23 12.14 7.83
C PRO A 98 -0.81 11.34 6.65
N HIS A 99 0.02 10.49 6.07
CA HIS A 99 -0.36 9.70 4.91
C HIS A 99 0.41 8.38 4.85
N VAL A 100 -0.17 7.40 4.17
CA VAL A 100 0.43 6.09 3.91
C VAL A 100 0.67 5.94 2.42
N HIS A 101 1.92 5.76 2.03
CA HIS A 101 2.28 5.27 0.70
C HIS A 101 2.17 3.75 0.68
N ILE A 102 1.56 3.22 -0.37
CA ILE A 102 1.44 1.80 -0.63
C ILE A 102 2.14 1.55 -1.96
N LEU A 103 3.24 0.81 -1.91
CA LEU A 103 4.03 0.42 -3.07
C LEU A 103 3.73 -1.04 -3.39
N LEU A 104 3.15 -1.30 -4.57
CA LEU A 104 2.82 -2.65 -5.01
C LEU A 104 3.66 -2.96 -6.26
N PRO A 105 4.45 -4.05 -6.28
CA PRO A 105 4.98 -4.56 -7.53
C PRO A 105 3.82 -4.83 -8.48
N ALA A 106 3.89 -4.37 -9.74
CA ALA A 106 2.72 -4.36 -10.62
C ALA A 106 2.29 -5.75 -11.14
N ARG A 107 2.83 -6.85 -10.58
CA ARG A 107 2.62 -8.23 -11.03
C ARG A 107 2.18 -9.13 -9.89
N ARG A 108 1.27 -10.04 -10.20
CA ARG A 108 0.75 -11.03 -9.26
C ARG A 108 1.86 -11.97 -8.80
N ILE A 109 1.90 -12.33 -7.53
CA ILE A 109 2.79 -13.35 -7.01
C ILE A 109 2.23 -14.73 -7.39
N LEU A 110 3.11 -15.65 -7.73
CA LEU A 110 2.86 -17.05 -8.01
C LEU A 110 3.90 -17.89 -7.24
N PRO A 111 3.70 -19.21 -7.09
CA PRO A 111 4.72 -20.07 -6.48
C PRO A 111 6.08 -20.03 -7.18
N SER A 112 6.11 -19.67 -8.47
CA SER A 112 7.32 -19.54 -9.28
C SER A 112 7.90 -18.12 -9.35
N GLY A 113 7.41 -17.17 -8.55
CA GLY A 113 7.83 -15.77 -8.58
C GLY A 113 6.74 -14.82 -9.06
N PHE A 114 7.10 -13.70 -9.67
CA PHE A 114 6.14 -12.73 -10.17
C PHE A 114 5.60 -13.12 -11.55
N GLY A 115 4.28 -13.03 -11.73
CA GLY A 115 3.57 -13.43 -12.93
C GLY A 115 3.17 -12.27 -13.83
N LYS A 116 1.92 -12.31 -14.29
CA LYS A 116 1.33 -11.29 -15.17
C LYS A 116 1.03 -10.00 -14.39
N PHE A 117 0.89 -8.90 -15.13
CA PHE A 117 0.44 -7.63 -14.56
C PHE A 117 -0.90 -7.78 -13.82
N ALA A 118 -1.02 -7.13 -12.67
CA ALA A 118 -2.24 -7.11 -11.88
C ALA A 118 -3.26 -6.15 -12.48
N LYS A 119 -3.91 -6.55 -13.56
CA LYS A 119 -5.06 -5.82 -14.10
C LYS A 119 -6.30 -5.99 -13.21
N PRO A 120 -7.14 -4.94 -13.06
CA PRO A 120 -7.06 -3.62 -13.70
C PRO A 120 -6.20 -2.58 -12.94
N LEU A 121 -5.48 -2.93 -11.87
CA LEU A 121 -4.69 -1.94 -11.12
C LEU A 121 -3.49 -1.39 -11.90
N ALA A 122 -2.82 -2.23 -12.68
CA ALA A 122 -1.68 -1.86 -13.52
C ALA A 122 -2.11 -1.35 -14.91
N THR A 123 -3.11 -0.47 -14.97
CA THR A 123 -3.61 0.20 -16.18
C THR A 123 -4.00 1.65 -15.85
N ASP A 124 -4.33 2.44 -16.88
CA ASP A 124 -4.76 3.84 -16.70
C ASP A 124 -6.03 3.96 -15.83
N ASP A 125 -6.91 2.96 -15.91
CA ASP A 125 -8.13 2.86 -15.09
C ASP A 125 -7.85 2.49 -13.61
N GLY A 126 -6.61 2.12 -13.27
CA GLY A 126 -6.26 1.63 -11.94
C GLY A 126 -6.56 2.64 -10.83
N ARG A 127 -6.47 3.94 -11.13
CA ARG A 127 -6.82 5.01 -10.18
C ARG A 127 -8.29 4.94 -9.77
N GLU A 128 -9.19 4.83 -10.74
CA GLU A 128 -10.63 4.79 -10.49
C GLU A 128 -11.00 3.53 -9.69
N VAL A 129 -10.39 2.39 -10.02
CA VAL A 129 -10.59 1.13 -9.29
C VAL A 129 -10.21 1.27 -7.82
N VAL A 130 -9.07 1.88 -7.53
CA VAL A 130 -8.60 2.10 -6.14
C VAL A 130 -9.50 3.08 -5.41
N ASP A 131 -9.90 4.19 -6.04
CA ASP A 131 -10.79 5.18 -5.43
C ASP A 131 -12.16 4.58 -5.08
N GLN A 132 -12.76 3.80 -5.99
CA GLN A 132 -14.02 3.10 -5.72
C GLN A 132 -13.89 2.08 -4.58
N ALA A 133 -12.80 1.32 -4.55
CA ALA A 133 -12.55 0.36 -3.48
C ALA A 133 -12.34 1.04 -2.12
N TRP A 134 -11.63 2.17 -2.09
CA TRP A 134 -11.38 2.95 -0.88
C TRP A 134 -12.66 3.56 -0.31
N THR A 135 -13.50 4.16 -1.16
CA THR A 135 -14.81 4.70 -0.74
C THR A 135 -15.67 3.62 -0.11
N LYS A 136 -15.83 2.47 -0.78
CA LYS A 136 -16.58 1.32 -0.24
C LYS A 136 -16.00 0.79 1.07
N TRP A 137 -14.68 0.81 1.21
CA TRP A 137 -13.99 0.40 2.43
C TRP A 137 -14.35 1.31 3.60
N LEU A 138 -14.26 2.63 3.42
CA LEU A 138 -14.61 3.60 4.46
C LEU A 138 -16.09 3.54 4.84
N GLU A 139 -17.00 3.39 3.88
CA GLU A 139 -18.43 3.21 4.14
C GLU A 139 -18.70 1.98 5.03
N ARG A 140 -18.00 0.87 4.75
CA ARG A 140 -18.14 -0.36 5.54
C ARG A 140 -17.61 -0.20 6.96
N GLU A 141 -16.48 0.48 7.14
CA GLU A 141 -15.91 0.69 8.47
C GLU A 141 -16.74 1.68 9.30
N ASN A 142 -17.35 2.69 8.68
CA ASN A 142 -18.24 3.65 9.36
C ASN A 142 -19.63 3.08 9.69
N GLY A 143 -20.05 2.00 9.04
CA GLY A 143 -21.31 1.30 9.30
C GLY A 143 -21.21 0.17 10.32
N ARG A 144 -20.03 -0.04 10.93
CA ARG A 144 -19.81 -0.95 12.07
C ARG A 144 -19.90 -0.19 13.39
#